data_AF-A0A954Q8Q2-F1
#
_entry.id   AF-A0A954Q8Q2-F1
#
_cell.length_a   1.000
_cell.length_b   1.000
_cell.length_c   1.000
_cell.angle_alpha   90.00
_cell.angle_beta   90.00
_cell.angle_gamma   90.00
#
_symmetry.space_group_name_H-M   'P 1'
#
loop_
_entity.id
_entity.type
_entity.pdbx_description
1 polymer ?
#
loop_
_entity_poly.entity_id
_entity_poly.type
_entity_poly.pdbx_seq_one_letter_code
_entity_poly.pdbx_strand_id
1 'polypeptide(L)'
;IMKKLPEIKACVHCHPPHATAFAVAREPIPQCVLPEVEVFLGEVPMTKYETPGGQHFADTVLPFVEKSNVIILANHGTVSYGDTLERAYWWTEILDAYCRMLMLAKSLGKVNYFDEAKERELLDLKQNWGWSDPRNTKEYEDCDICANDIFRESWKDSGVERRAFEAPPAMGPKRGSSSPAASNDASQEALIKAITDRVVAELAKR
;
A
#
# COMPACT_ATOMS: atom_id res chain seq x y z
N ILE A 1 -18.66 -9.68 1.24
CA ILE A 1 -17.97 -9.70 -0.08
C ILE A 1 -18.96 -9.95 -1.21
N MET A 2 -19.37 -11.20 -1.51
CA MET A 2 -20.24 -11.51 -2.68
C MET A 2 -21.59 -10.75 -2.72
N LYS A 3 -22.17 -10.38 -1.58
CA LYS A 3 -23.36 -9.52 -1.53
C LYS A 3 -23.11 -8.08 -2.00
N LYS A 4 -21.92 -7.56 -1.74
CA LYS A 4 -21.51 -6.17 -2.06
C LYS A 4 -20.95 -6.08 -3.48
N LEU A 5 -20.29 -7.14 -3.95
CA LEU A 5 -19.68 -7.24 -5.27
C LEU A 5 -20.27 -8.46 -6.02
N PRO A 6 -21.39 -8.29 -6.75
CA PRO A 6 -22.09 -9.39 -7.41
C PRO A 6 -21.28 -10.12 -8.49
N GLU A 7 -20.24 -9.48 -9.04
CA GLU A 7 -19.30 -10.05 -10.01
C GLU A 7 -18.38 -11.10 -9.39
N ILE A 8 -18.12 -11.02 -8.08
CA ILE A 8 -17.35 -12.01 -7.34
C ILE A 8 -18.19 -13.28 -7.14
N LYS A 9 -17.63 -14.43 -7.51
CA LYS A 9 -18.30 -15.74 -7.42
C LYS A 9 -17.65 -16.69 -6.44
N ALA A 10 -16.44 -16.39 -6.00
CA ALA A 10 -15.73 -17.22 -5.03
C ALA A 10 -14.99 -16.36 -3.99
N CYS A 11 -14.90 -16.90 -2.78
CA CYS A 11 -14.05 -16.38 -1.72
C CYS A 11 -13.23 -17.54 -1.16
N VAL A 12 -11.96 -17.29 -0.89
CA VAL A 12 -11.05 -18.23 -0.22
C VAL A 12 -10.63 -17.59 1.10
N HIS A 13 -10.87 -18.30 2.20
CA HIS A 13 -10.34 -17.95 3.51
C HIS A 13 -9.42 -19.07 3.97
N CYS A 14 -8.22 -18.72 4.42
CA CYS A 14 -7.31 -19.68 5.05
C CYS A 14 -6.28 -18.93 5.93
N HIS A 15 -5.40 -19.70 6.58
CA HIS A 15 -4.36 -19.17 7.48
C HIS A 15 -2.97 -19.51 6.93
N PRO A 16 -2.59 -18.94 5.78
CA PRO A 16 -1.31 -19.25 5.17
C PRO A 16 -0.19 -18.66 6.06
N PRO A 17 0.85 -19.44 6.39
CA PRO A 17 1.67 -19.20 7.57
C PRO A 17 2.49 -17.90 7.50
N HIS A 18 2.95 -17.50 6.32
CA HIS A 18 3.78 -16.31 6.16
C HIS A 18 2.92 -15.05 6.19
N ALA A 19 1.83 -14.99 5.44
CA ALA A 19 0.92 -13.83 5.50
C ALA A 19 0.26 -13.71 6.89
N THR A 20 -0.06 -14.84 7.53
CA THR A 20 -0.58 -14.84 8.90
C THR A 20 0.47 -14.34 9.90
N ALA A 21 1.77 -14.56 9.66
CA ALA A 21 2.82 -13.98 10.50
C ALA A 21 2.80 -12.45 10.49
N PHE A 22 2.61 -11.82 9.32
CA PHE A 22 2.41 -10.37 9.22
C PHE A 22 1.13 -9.92 9.94
N ALA A 23 0.03 -10.68 9.79
CA ALA A 23 -1.24 -10.42 10.46
C ALA A 23 -1.12 -10.44 12.00
N VAL A 24 -0.31 -11.35 12.54
CA VAL A 24 -0.03 -11.47 13.97
C VAL A 24 0.91 -10.35 14.44
N ALA A 25 1.93 -10.02 13.63
CA ALA A 25 2.90 -8.98 13.94
C ALA A 25 2.36 -7.56 13.82
N ARG A 26 1.20 -7.39 13.16
CA ARG A 26 0.64 -6.07 12.77
C ARG A 26 1.60 -5.26 11.90
N GLU A 27 2.35 -5.98 11.07
CA GLU A 27 3.28 -5.40 10.11
C GLU A 27 2.54 -5.27 8.76
N PRO A 28 2.54 -4.09 8.13
CA PRO A 28 1.99 -3.95 6.78
C PRO A 28 2.89 -4.67 5.77
N ILE A 29 2.31 -5.11 4.66
CA ILE A 29 3.08 -5.75 3.59
C ILE A 29 3.86 -4.66 2.83
N PRO A 30 5.20 -4.72 2.77
CA PRO A 30 5.99 -3.79 1.97
C PRO A 30 5.57 -3.82 0.50
N GLN A 31 5.52 -2.65 -0.12
CA GLN A 31 5.32 -2.49 -1.57
C GLN A 31 6.65 -2.20 -2.26
N CYS A 32 6.61 -2.17 -3.58
CA CYS A 32 7.71 -1.84 -4.47
C CYS A 32 8.92 -2.79 -4.38
N VAL A 33 8.67 -4.10 -4.19
CA VAL A 33 9.72 -5.14 -4.12
C VAL A 33 9.63 -6.15 -5.26
N LEU A 34 8.42 -6.65 -5.57
CA LEU A 34 8.21 -7.63 -6.65
C LEU A 34 7.15 -7.16 -7.65
N PRO A 35 7.45 -7.17 -8.96
CA PRO A 35 6.50 -6.78 -10.01
C PRO A 35 5.16 -7.51 -9.97
N GLU A 36 5.17 -8.81 -9.69
CA GLU A 36 3.98 -9.65 -9.66
C GLU A 36 2.99 -9.17 -8.60
N VAL A 37 3.48 -8.71 -7.45
CA VAL A 37 2.62 -8.22 -6.37
C VAL A 37 1.98 -6.91 -6.77
N GLU A 38 2.75 -5.99 -7.36
CA GLU A 38 2.22 -4.69 -7.76
C GLU A 38 1.20 -4.80 -8.89
N VAL A 39 1.42 -5.72 -9.83
CA VAL A 39 0.48 -5.96 -10.92
C VAL A 39 -0.76 -6.71 -10.45
N PHE A 40 -0.63 -7.79 -9.66
CA PHE A 40 -1.76 -8.67 -9.37
C PHE A 40 -2.52 -8.33 -8.08
N LEU A 41 -1.84 -7.85 -7.05
CA LEU A 41 -2.44 -7.56 -5.75
C LEU A 41 -2.57 -6.04 -5.52
N GLY A 42 -1.50 -5.30 -5.82
CA GLY A 42 -1.31 -3.95 -5.32
C GLY A 42 -1.17 -3.94 -3.81
N GLU A 43 -1.63 -2.86 -3.18
CA GLU A 43 -1.57 -2.76 -1.72
C GLU A 43 -2.54 -3.73 -1.04
N VAL A 44 -2.06 -4.39 0.01
CA VAL A 44 -2.81 -5.40 0.75
C VAL A 44 -3.24 -4.82 2.10
N PRO A 45 -4.55 -4.58 2.33
CA PRO A 45 -5.03 -4.01 3.58
C PRO A 45 -5.01 -5.04 4.71
N MET A 46 -4.91 -4.53 5.95
CA MET A 46 -5.09 -5.31 7.17
C MET A 46 -6.28 -4.79 7.98
N THR A 47 -7.23 -5.68 8.28
CA THR A 47 -8.42 -5.32 9.07
C THR A 47 -8.08 -5.06 10.53
N LYS A 48 -8.99 -4.37 11.23
CA LYS A 48 -9.07 -4.44 12.69
C LYS A 48 -9.36 -5.88 13.11
N TYR A 49 -8.85 -6.29 14.27
CA TYR A 49 -9.21 -7.57 14.86
C TYR A 49 -10.66 -7.55 15.34
N GLU A 50 -11.35 -8.64 15.06
CA GLU A 50 -12.67 -8.94 15.60
C GLU A 50 -12.81 -10.47 15.74
N THR A 51 -13.66 -10.89 16.66
CA THR A 51 -13.96 -12.30 16.91
C THR A 51 -14.64 -12.93 15.69
N PRO A 52 -14.09 -14.02 15.12
CA PRO A 52 -14.66 -14.64 13.92
C PRO A 52 -16.09 -15.16 14.12
N GLY A 53 -16.87 -15.21 13.03
CA GLY A 53 -18.18 -15.85 12.97
C GLY A 53 -19.39 -14.93 13.12
N GLY A 54 -19.18 -13.65 13.43
CA GLY A 54 -20.25 -12.65 13.55
C GLY A 54 -20.29 -11.63 12.41
N GLN A 55 -21.38 -10.87 12.31
CA GLN A 55 -21.51 -9.75 11.36
C GLN A 55 -20.46 -8.66 11.63
N HIS A 56 -20.14 -8.39 12.89
CA HIS A 56 -19.08 -7.44 13.26
C HIS A 56 -17.74 -7.78 12.62
N PHE A 57 -17.40 -9.07 12.50
CA PHE A 57 -16.20 -9.50 11.81
C PHE A 57 -16.28 -9.22 10.31
N ALA A 58 -17.43 -9.47 9.68
CA ALA A 58 -17.62 -9.13 8.27
C ALA A 58 -17.52 -7.61 8.04
N ASP A 59 -18.00 -6.80 8.97
CA ASP A 59 -17.97 -5.34 8.89
C ASP A 59 -16.55 -4.76 8.90
N THR A 60 -15.56 -5.46 9.48
CA THR A 60 -14.15 -5.04 9.39
C THR A 60 -13.56 -5.25 7.99
N VAL A 61 -14.15 -6.12 7.17
CA VAL A 61 -13.66 -6.47 5.82
C VAL A 61 -14.25 -5.54 4.76
N LEU A 62 -15.53 -5.17 4.91
CA LEU A 62 -16.31 -4.41 3.92
C LEU A 62 -15.72 -3.06 3.45
N PRO A 63 -14.95 -2.31 4.24
CA PRO A 63 -14.30 -1.07 3.78
C PRO A 63 -13.27 -1.29 2.68
N PHE A 64 -12.67 -2.48 2.63
CA PHE A 64 -11.54 -2.77 1.75
C PHE A 64 -11.95 -3.45 0.43
N VAL A 65 -13.17 -4.00 0.37
CA VAL A 65 -13.50 -4.98 -0.68
C VAL A 65 -13.48 -4.43 -2.10
N GLU A 66 -13.71 -3.14 -2.28
CA GLU A 66 -13.71 -2.46 -3.59
C GLU A 66 -12.31 -2.07 -4.07
N LYS A 67 -11.34 -1.98 -3.15
CA LYS A 67 -9.99 -1.48 -3.43
C LYS A 67 -8.93 -2.59 -3.47
N SER A 68 -9.27 -3.81 -3.06
CA SER A 68 -8.34 -4.94 -3.03
C SER A 68 -9.04 -6.23 -3.44
N ASN A 69 -8.27 -7.26 -3.76
CA ASN A 69 -8.72 -8.62 -4.06
C ASN A 69 -8.32 -9.64 -2.97
N VAL A 70 -7.45 -9.24 -2.04
CA VAL A 70 -7.02 -10.04 -0.88
C VAL A 70 -6.80 -9.14 0.33
N ILE A 71 -7.25 -9.60 1.48
CA ILE A 71 -7.26 -8.83 2.72
C ILE A 71 -6.62 -9.68 3.82
N ILE A 72 -5.70 -9.08 4.57
CA ILE A 72 -5.15 -9.68 5.79
C ILE A 72 -6.10 -9.41 6.96
N LEU A 73 -6.42 -10.48 7.68
CA LEU A 73 -7.25 -10.47 8.86
C LEU A 73 -6.32 -10.50 10.07
N ALA A 74 -6.21 -9.36 10.74
CA ALA A 74 -5.45 -9.18 11.97
C ALA A 74 -5.56 -10.38 12.94
N ASN A 75 -4.43 -10.90 13.44
CA ASN A 75 -4.36 -12.06 14.34
C ASN A 75 -5.21 -13.28 13.90
N HIS A 76 -5.43 -13.47 12.60
CA HIS A 76 -6.30 -14.53 12.10
C HIS A 76 -5.74 -15.20 10.84
N GLY A 77 -5.74 -14.53 9.69
CA GLY A 77 -5.34 -15.15 8.42
C GLY A 77 -5.63 -14.25 7.23
N THR A 78 -6.10 -14.79 6.11
CA THR A 78 -6.42 -14.02 4.91
C THR A 78 -7.83 -14.32 4.40
N VAL A 79 -8.39 -13.38 3.65
CA VAL A 79 -9.55 -13.63 2.79
C VAL A 79 -9.29 -13.02 1.42
N SER A 80 -9.44 -13.81 0.37
CA SER A 80 -9.34 -13.38 -1.03
C SER A 80 -10.59 -13.74 -1.80
N TYR A 81 -10.79 -13.08 -2.94
CA TYR A 81 -11.98 -13.28 -3.75
C TYR A 81 -11.77 -13.01 -5.24
N GLY A 82 -12.59 -13.67 -6.06
CA GLY A 82 -12.48 -13.64 -7.52
C GLY A 82 -13.77 -14.06 -8.22
N ASP A 83 -13.80 -13.92 -9.55
CA ASP A 83 -14.87 -14.44 -10.40
C ASP A 83 -14.81 -15.96 -10.57
N THR A 84 -13.66 -16.56 -10.30
CA THR A 84 -13.45 -18.01 -10.21
C THR A 84 -12.78 -18.38 -8.88
N LEU A 85 -12.93 -19.64 -8.49
CA LEU A 85 -12.28 -20.18 -7.30
C LEU A 85 -10.76 -20.15 -7.44
N GLU A 86 -10.26 -20.49 -8.63
CA GLU A 86 -8.84 -20.51 -8.96
C GLU A 86 -8.24 -19.11 -8.80
N ARG A 87 -8.93 -18.07 -9.29
CA ARG A 87 -8.45 -16.69 -9.16
C ARG A 87 -8.45 -16.23 -7.70
N ALA A 88 -9.50 -16.55 -6.95
CA ALA A 88 -9.54 -16.28 -5.51
C ALA A 88 -8.39 -16.99 -4.78
N TYR A 89 -8.08 -18.23 -5.14
CA TYR A 89 -6.97 -18.99 -4.58
C TYR A 89 -5.60 -18.37 -4.91
N TRP A 90 -5.36 -17.99 -6.18
CA TRP A 90 -4.10 -17.37 -6.61
C TRP A 90 -3.73 -16.12 -5.81
N TRP A 91 -4.70 -15.28 -5.43
CA TRP A 91 -4.39 -14.10 -4.61
C TRP A 91 -3.81 -14.43 -3.26
N THR A 92 -4.32 -15.47 -2.61
CA THR A 92 -3.76 -15.91 -1.34
C THR A 92 -2.41 -16.59 -1.53
N GLU A 93 -2.23 -17.37 -2.60
CA GLU A 93 -0.95 -18.03 -2.90
C GLU A 93 0.16 -17.01 -3.18
N ILE A 94 -0.09 -16.01 -4.03
CA ILE A 94 0.84 -14.92 -4.34
C ILE A 94 1.19 -14.15 -3.06
N LEU A 95 0.19 -13.82 -2.23
CA LEU A 95 0.41 -13.09 -0.99
C LEU A 95 1.31 -13.87 -0.02
N ASP A 96 1.05 -15.16 0.20
CA ASP A 96 1.85 -15.95 1.14
C ASP A 96 3.28 -16.18 0.63
N ALA A 97 3.42 -16.48 -0.67
CA ALA A 97 4.72 -16.61 -1.31
C ALA A 97 5.52 -15.30 -1.17
N TYR A 98 4.88 -14.15 -1.34
CA TYR A 98 5.52 -12.86 -1.16
C TYR A 98 5.96 -12.59 0.27
N CYS A 99 5.06 -12.82 1.24
CA CYS A 99 5.39 -12.70 2.66
C CYS A 99 6.59 -13.59 3.04
N ARG A 100 6.66 -14.81 2.50
CA ARG A 100 7.81 -15.70 2.68
C ARG A 100 9.09 -15.10 2.12
N MET A 101 9.05 -14.58 0.90
CA MET A 101 10.22 -13.96 0.26
C MET A 101 10.72 -12.75 1.04
N LEU A 102 9.82 -11.91 1.55
CA LEU A 102 10.18 -10.76 2.39
C LEU A 102 10.88 -11.18 3.70
N MET A 103 10.35 -12.19 4.39
CA MET A 103 10.96 -12.73 5.60
C MET A 103 12.35 -13.31 5.32
N LEU A 104 12.51 -14.03 4.21
CA LEU A 104 13.80 -14.58 3.76
C LEU A 104 14.79 -13.47 3.39
N ALA A 105 14.38 -12.49 2.58
CA ALA A 105 15.22 -11.35 2.17
C ALA A 105 15.68 -10.55 3.39
N LYS A 106 14.78 -10.30 4.35
CA LYS A 106 15.15 -9.67 5.62
C LYS A 106 16.17 -10.50 6.41
N SER A 107 16.03 -11.83 6.42
CA SER A 107 16.98 -12.73 7.07
C SER A 107 18.36 -12.73 6.38
N LEU A 108 18.41 -12.43 5.08
CA LEU A 108 19.66 -12.19 4.33
C LEU A 108 20.27 -10.81 4.62
N GLY A 109 19.55 -9.92 5.29
CA GLY A 109 20.04 -8.65 5.82
C GLY A 109 19.53 -7.40 5.12
N LYS A 110 18.84 -7.50 3.98
CA LYS A 110 18.31 -6.34 3.27
C LYS A 110 17.14 -6.69 2.34
N VAL A 111 16.16 -5.80 2.27
CA VAL A 111 15.15 -5.75 1.20
C VAL A 111 15.50 -4.57 0.28
N ASN A 112 15.52 -4.81 -1.03
CA ASN A 112 15.71 -3.75 -2.01
C ASN A 112 14.37 -3.39 -2.64
N TYR A 113 14.10 -2.11 -2.70
CA TYR A 113 12.91 -1.55 -3.34
C TYR A 113 13.27 -1.03 -4.73
N PHE A 114 12.38 -1.18 -5.70
CA PHE A 114 12.47 -0.41 -6.94
C PHE A 114 11.93 1.01 -6.74
N ASP A 115 12.26 1.88 -7.70
CA ASP A 115 11.85 3.28 -7.65
C ASP A 115 10.45 3.50 -8.23
N GLU A 116 9.92 4.71 -8.01
CA GLU A 116 8.60 5.11 -8.48
C GLU A 116 8.47 5.05 -10.01
N ALA A 117 9.56 5.27 -10.75
CA ALA A 117 9.52 5.19 -12.21
C ALA A 117 9.20 3.76 -12.65
N LYS A 118 9.82 2.75 -12.04
CA LYS A 118 9.50 1.35 -12.28
C LYS A 118 8.12 0.96 -11.78
N GLU A 119 7.68 1.51 -10.65
CA GLU A 119 6.31 1.29 -10.18
C GLU A 119 5.27 1.83 -11.18
N ARG A 120 5.49 3.01 -11.76
CA ARG A 120 4.61 3.57 -12.80
C ARG A 120 4.60 2.71 -14.07
N GLU A 121 5.75 2.20 -14.50
CA GLU A 121 5.82 1.25 -15.63
C GLU A 121 4.96 -0.02 -15.36
N LEU A 122 4.95 -0.51 -14.12
CA LEU A 122 4.13 -1.67 -13.72
C LEU A 122 2.64 -1.34 -13.66
N LEU A 123 2.28 -0.15 -13.19
CA LEU A 123 0.90 0.33 -13.20
C LEU A 123 0.36 0.52 -14.63
N ASP A 124 1.18 1.01 -15.55
CA ASP A 124 0.85 1.11 -16.97
C ASP A 124 0.66 -0.28 -17.58
N LEU A 125 1.54 -1.24 -17.25
CA LEU A 125 1.43 -2.63 -17.70
C LEU A 125 0.12 -3.28 -17.20
N LYS A 126 -0.22 -3.07 -15.93
CA LYS A 126 -1.46 -3.52 -15.32
C LYS A 126 -2.68 -2.97 -16.06
N GLN A 127 -2.68 -1.68 -16.38
CA GLN A 127 -3.77 -1.05 -17.15
C GLN A 127 -3.87 -1.61 -18.58
N ASN A 128 -2.73 -1.82 -19.26
CA ASN A 128 -2.68 -2.40 -20.60
C ASN A 128 -3.23 -3.84 -20.64
N TRP A 129 -3.11 -4.58 -19.54
CA TRP A 129 -3.71 -5.91 -19.39
C TRP A 129 -5.19 -5.88 -18.98
N GLY A 130 -5.79 -4.69 -18.86
CA GLY A 130 -7.21 -4.50 -18.55
C GLY A 130 -7.55 -4.57 -17.06
N TRP A 131 -6.56 -4.41 -16.18
CA TRP A 131 -6.77 -4.41 -14.74
C TRP A 131 -6.88 -2.97 -14.22
N SER A 132 -7.89 -2.71 -13.39
CA SER A 132 -8.00 -1.45 -12.66
C SER A 132 -7.16 -1.49 -11.39
N ASP A 133 -6.60 -0.34 -11.01
CA ASP A 133 -5.84 -0.18 -9.76
C ASP A 133 -6.25 1.15 -9.10
N PRO A 134 -6.54 1.17 -7.77
CA PRO A 134 -6.83 2.41 -7.06
C PRO A 134 -5.73 3.47 -7.19
N ARG A 135 -4.46 3.07 -7.33
CA ARG A 135 -3.30 3.98 -7.45
C ARG A 135 -3.28 4.75 -8.77
N ASN A 136 -4.01 4.29 -9.79
CA ASN A 136 -4.14 4.99 -11.08
C ASN A 136 -5.29 6.03 -11.08
N THR A 137 -5.95 6.25 -9.94
CA THR A 137 -7.03 7.25 -9.84
C THR A 137 -6.46 8.64 -9.53
N LYS A 138 -7.20 9.69 -9.92
CA LYS A 138 -6.78 11.10 -9.70
C LYS A 138 -6.52 11.45 -8.23
N GLU A 139 -7.09 10.68 -7.30
CA GLU A 139 -6.88 10.84 -5.86
C GLU A 139 -5.40 10.61 -5.46
N TYR A 140 -4.66 9.78 -6.21
CA TYR A 140 -3.29 9.39 -5.89
C TYR A 140 -2.26 9.88 -6.93
N GLU A 141 -2.64 10.76 -7.86
CA GLU A 141 -1.76 11.24 -8.93
C GLU A 141 -0.48 11.92 -8.41
N ASP A 142 -0.61 12.66 -7.29
CA ASP A 142 0.49 13.37 -6.62
C ASP A 142 1.02 12.65 -5.37
N CYS A 143 0.58 11.41 -5.10
CA CYS A 143 1.08 10.63 -3.99
C CYS A 143 2.37 9.88 -4.37
N ASP A 144 3.28 9.74 -3.42
CA ASP A 144 4.41 8.80 -3.55
C ASP A 144 3.84 7.38 -3.52
N ILE A 145 3.76 6.74 -4.68
CA ILE A 145 3.07 5.46 -4.87
C ILE A 145 3.70 4.35 -4.00
N CYS A 146 4.99 4.46 -3.71
CA CYS A 146 5.70 3.51 -2.87
C CYS A 146 5.66 3.88 -1.37
N ALA A 147 5.55 5.17 -1.02
CA ALA A 147 5.58 5.63 0.37
C ALA A 147 4.20 5.95 0.98
N ASN A 148 3.15 6.11 0.16
CA ASN A 148 1.79 6.37 0.61
C ASN A 148 0.92 5.12 0.47
N ASP A 149 0.75 4.44 1.60
CA ASP A 149 -0.24 3.38 1.76
C ASP A 149 -1.66 3.97 1.62
N ILE A 150 -2.42 3.56 0.60
CA ILE A 150 -3.85 3.81 0.38
C ILE A 150 -4.67 3.46 1.64
N PHE A 151 -4.21 2.49 2.42
CA PHE A 151 -4.89 2.04 3.63
C PHE A 151 -4.31 2.64 4.91
N ARG A 152 -3.39 3.62 4.83
CA ARG A 152 -2.72 4.19 6.00
C ARG A 152 -3.67 4.71 7.08
N GLU A 153 -4.80 5.29 6.67
CA GLU A 153 -5.82 5.78 7.62
C GLU A 153 -6.42 4.66 8.47
N SER A 154 -6.52 3.44 7.92
CA SER A 154 -7.04 2.28 8.64
C SER A 154 -6.07 1.70 9.68
N TRP A 155 -4.78 2.05 9.60
CA TRP A 155 -3.75 1.44 10.45
C TRP A 155 -3.92 1.77 11.93
N LYS A 156 -4.44 2.95 12.24
CA LYS A 156 -4.70 3.36 13.62
C LYS A 156 -5.69 2.41 14.30
N ASP A 157 -6.75 2.03 13.59
CA ASP A 157 -7.79 1.14 14.12
C ASP A 157 -7.37 -0.34 14.10
N SER A 158 -6.51 -0.70 13.14
CA SER A 158 -5.94 -2.04 13.01
C SER A 158 -4.69 -2.27 13.87
N GLY A 159 -4.17 -1.25 14.55
CA GLY A 159 -2.92 -1.32 15.30
C GLY A 159 -1.71 -1.69 14.44
N VAL A 160 -1.76 -1.36 13.14
CA VAL A 160 -0.69 -1.64 12.18
C VAL A 160 0.44 -0.65 12.39
N GLU A 161 1.65 -1.17 12.52
CA GLU A 161 2.86 -0.37 12.71
C GLU A 161 4.00 -0.97 11.88
N ARG A 162 4.66 -0.13 11.07
CA ARG A 162 5.92 -0.52 10.40
C ARG A 162 7.02 -0.62 11.44
N ARG A 163 7.47 -1.84 11.74
CA ARG A 163 8.57 -2.12 12.68
C ARG A 163 9.64 -2.99 12.05
N ALA A 164 9.23 -3.96 11.25
CA ALA A 164 10.12 -4.94 10.67
C ALA A 164 10.72 -4.47 9.34
N PHE A 165 9.97 -3.77 8.51
CA PHE A 165 10.45 -3.33 7.20
C PHE A 165 10.51 -1.80 7.16
N GLU A 166 11.64 -1.28 6.70
CA GLU A 166 11.77 0.16 6.47
C GLU A 166 10.82 0.57 5.36
N ALA A 167 10.28 1.80 5.47
CA ALA A 167 9.49 2.38 4.40
C ALA A 167 10.33 2.47 3.12
N PRO A 168 9.73 2.30 1.94
CA PRO A 168 10.41 2.57 0.68
C PRO A 168 11.00 3.99 0.68
N PRO A 169 12.15 4.20 0.04
CA PRO A 169 12.79 5.51 0.00
C PRO A 169 11.83 6.55 -0.59
N ALA A 170 11.59 7.62 0.17
CA ALA A 170 10.76 8.74 -0.28
C ALA A 170 11.38 9.41 -1.51
N MET A 171 10.51 9.99 -2.36
CA MET A 171 10.90 10.82 -3.50
C MET A 171 12.16 11.67 -3.26
N GLY A 172 13.14 11.56 -4.16
CA GLY A 172 14.02 12.69 -4.46
C GLY A 172 13.22 13.78 -5.19
N PRO A 173 13.61 15.07 -5.12
CA PRO A 173 12.90 16.11 -5.85
C PRO A 173 12.80 15.70 -7.33
N LYS A 174 11.59 15.77 -7.90
CA LYS A 174 11.33 15.50 -9.33
C LYS A 174 12.43 16.21 -10.12
N ARG A 175 13.41 15.48 -10.65
CA ARG A 175 14.30 16.03 -11.67
C ARG A 175 13.42 16.20 -12.90
N GLY A 176 12.73 17.33 -12.95
CA GLY A 176 12.11 17.81 -14.18
C GLY A 176 13.15 17.68 -15.27
N SER A 177 12.75 17.15 -16.42
CA SER A 177 13.54 17.09 -17.64
C SER A 177 14.29 18.42 -17.79
N SER A 178 15.60 18.38 -17.52
CA SER A 178 16.44 19.57 -17.49
C SER A 178 16.61 20.08 -18.92
N SER A 179 15.83 21.09 -19.29
CA SER A 179 16.37 22.13 -20.17
C SER A 179 17.23 23.07 -19.31
N PRO A 180 18.44 23.44 -19.75
CA PRO A 180 19.37 24.18 -18.91
C PRO A 180 18.94 25.66 -18.88
N ALA A 181 18.42 26.12 -17.75
CA ALA A 181 18.19 27.55 -17.54
C ALA A 181 18.39 27.94 -16.06
N ALA A 182 19.51 28.62 -15.82
CA ALA A 182 19.79 29.69 -14.87
C ALA A 182 19.20 29.64 -13.42
N SER A 183 20.13 29.53 -12.46
CA SER A 183 20.12 30.09 -11.10
C SER A 183 18.79 30.61 -10.53
N ASN A 184 18.14 29.81 -9.68
CA ASN A 184 16.93 30.20 -8.94
C ASN A 184 17.06 30.05 -7.40
N ASP A 185 18.27 29.81 -6.90
CA ASP A 185 18.51 29.49 -5.47
C ASP A 185 18.28 30.69 -4.54
N ALA A 186 18.71 31.89 -4.97
CA ALA A 186 18.57 33.12 -4.19
C ALA A 186 17.11 33.61 -4.06
N SER A 187 16.24 33.29 -5.02
CA SER A 187 14.83 33.71 -4.98
C SER A 187 14.02 32.88 -3.99
N GLN A 188 14.39 31.60 -3.84
CA GLN A 188 13.71 30.66 -2.96
C GLN A 188 14.06 30.91 -1.49
N GLU A 189 15.33 31.20 -1.17
CA GLU A 189 15.73 31.63 0.17
C GLU A 189 15.05 32.94 0.60
N ALA A 190 14.96 33.91 -0.32
CA ALA A 190 14.29 35.18 -0.05
C ALA A 190 12.80 35.00 0.27
N LEU A 191 12.13 34.07 -0.43
CA LEU A 191 10.73 33.74 -0.18
C LEU A 191 10.54 33.02 1.16
N ILE A 192 11.39 32.05 1.47
CA ILE A 192 11.37 31.32 2.76
C ILE A 192 11.56 32.31 3.92
N LYS A 193 12.51 33.24 3.79
CA LYS A 193 12.77 34.27 4.80
C LYS A 193 11.56 35.18 4.98
N ALA A 194 10.94 35.66 3.89
CA ALA A 194 9.78 36.54 3.95
C ALA A 194 8.57 35.87 4.62
N ILE A 195 8.33 34.57 4.36
CA ILE A 195 7.26 33.81 5.01
C ILE A 195 7.57 33.64 6.51
N THR A 196 8.81 33.29 6.84
CA THR A 196 9.25 33.07 8.24
C THR A 196 9.09 34.34 9.06
N ASP A 197 9.55 35.49 8.54
CA ASP A 197 9.44 36.78 9.22
C ASP A 197 7.98 37.15 9.51
N ARG A 198 7.07 36.82 8.58
CA ARG A 198 5.63 37.11 8.71
C ARG A 198 4.94 36.20 9.72
N VAL A 199 5.33 34.93 9.80
CA VAL A 199 4.81 33.98 10.81
C VAL A 199 5.29 34.37 12.21
N VAL A 200 6.57 34.70 12.37
CA VAL A 200 7.14 35.14 13.66
C VAL A 200 6.45 36.42 14.15
N ALA A 201 6.23 37.38 13.25
CA ALA A 201 5.54 38.63 13.59
C ALA A 201 4.10 38.41 14.06
N GLU A 202 3.40 37.40 13.53
CA GLU A 202 2.03 37.09 13.92
C GLU A 202 1.93 36.27 15.21
N LEU A 203 2.94 35.42 15.46
CA LEU A 203 3.08 34.71 16.73
C LEU A 203 3.43 35.66 17.90
N ALA A 204 4.17 36.73 17.64
CA ALA A 204 4.53 37.74 18.64
C ALA A 204 3.36 38.68 19.04
N LYS A 205 2.21 38.60 18.35
CA LYS A 205 0.99 39.37 18.66
C LYS A 205 -0.01 38.63 19.54
N ARG A 206 0.31 37.40 19.97
CA ARG A 206 -0.49 36.59 20.91
C ARG A 206 0.17 36.59 22.28
#